data_AF-A0A3M1FMU6-F1
#
_entry.id   AF-A0A3M1FMU6-F1
#
_cell.length_a   1.000
_cell.length_b   1.000
_cell.length_c   1.000
_cell.angle_alpha   90.00
_cell.angle_beta   90.00
_cell.angle_gamma   90.00
#
_symmetry.space_group_name_H-M   'P 1'
#
loop_
_entity.id
_entity.type
_entity.pdbx_description
1 polymer ?
#
loop_
_entity_poly.entity_id
_entity_poly.type
_entity_poly.pdbx_seq_one_letter_code
_entity_poly.pdbx_strand_id
1 'polypeptide(L)'
;IAFMLANMAIEIEGVRLQVWEAAYRFDNREDASRLAYLAKMTADKMVLEVTDNAVQVLGGHGYIREHPVELWLRNGRGFVAWDGLVLA
;
A
#
# COMPACT_ATOMS: atom_id res chain seq x y z
N ILE A 1 -1.55 -18.78 7.97
CA ILE A 1 -1.32 -18.27 6.59
C ILE A 1 -2.61 -17.76 5.95
N ALA A 2 -3.70 -18.55 5.89
CA ALA A 2 -4.95 -18.11 5.25
C ALA A 2 -5.51 -16.76 5.75
N PHE A 3 -5.55 -16.54 7.07
CA PHE A 3 -5.99 -15.25 7.63
C PHE A 3 -5.09 -14.07 7.25
N MET A 4 -3.79 -14.28 7.16
CA MET A 4 -2.83 -13.25 6.77
C MET A 4 -3.02 -12.86 5.30
N LEU A 5 -3.21 -13.85 4.42
CA LEU A 5 -3.54 -13.61 3.02
C LEU A 5 -4.87 -12.88 2.86
N ALA A 6 -5.88 -13.28 3.64
CA ALA A 6 -7.20 -12.63 3.62
C ALA A 6 -7.12 -11.17 4.08
N ASN A 7 -6.42 -10.88 5.17
CA ASN A 7 -6.25 -9.52 5.67
C ASN A 7 -5.50 -8.63 4.66
N MET A 8 -4.40 -9.13 4.07
CA MET A 8 -3.68 -8.39 3.03
C MET A 8 -4.60 -8.06 1.83
N ALA A 9 -5.45 -9.01 1.40
CA ALA A 9 -6.40 -8.76 0.33
C ALA A 9 -7.46 -7.70 0.72
N ILE A 10 -7.97 -7.75 1.96
CA ILE A 10 -8.93 -6.77 2.48
C ILE A 10 -8.31 -5.37 2.48
N GLU A 11 -7.08 -5.22 2.97
CA GLU A 11 -6.39 -3.92 3.00
C GLU A 11 -6.15 -3.36 1.59
N ILE A 12 -5.70 -4.21 0.65
CA ILE A 12 -5.50 -3.80 -0.75
C ILE A 12 -6.81 -3.30 -1.37
N GLU A 13 -7.91 -4.04 -1.20
CA GLU A 13 -9.20 -3.65 -1.77
C GLU A 13 -9.80 -2.43 -1.06
N GLY A 14 -9.60 -2.30 0.25
CA GLY A 14 -9.98 -1.10 1.02
C GLY A 14 -9.29 0.16 0.49
N VAL A 15 -7.97 0.10 0.29
CA VAL A 15 -7.20 1.22 -0.29
C VAL A 15 -7.63 1.50 -1.73
N ARG A 16 -7.85 0.46 -2.55
CA ARG A 16 -8.32 0.61 -3.94
C ARG A 16 -9.62 1.43 -4.00
N LEU A 17 -10.59 1.11 -3.14
CA LEU A 17 -11.85 1.82 -3.07
C LEU A 17 -11.67 3.29 -2.67
N GLN A 18 -10.82 3.58 -1.69
CA GLN A 18 -10.53 4.96 -1.29
C GLN A 18 -9.90 5.78 -2.43
N VAL A 19 -8.94 5.19 -3.15
CA VAL A 19 -8.30 5.84 -4.31
C VAL A 19 -9.32 6.11 -5.41
N TRP A 20 -10.20 5.15 -5.71
CA TRP A 20 -11.25 5.34 -6.71
C TRP A 20 -12.30 6.37 -6.30
N GLU A 21 -12.67 6.44 -5.02
CA GLU A 21 -13.57 7.50 -4.54
C GLU A 21 -12.94 8.88 -4.74
N ALA A 22 -11.67 9.05 -4.36
CA ALA A 22 -10.95 10.30 -4.54
C ALA A 22 -10.85 10.69 -6.03
N ALA A 23 -10.51 9.72 -6.90
CA ALA A 23 -10.43 9.93 -8.35
C ALA A 23 -11.80 10.31 -8.94
N TYR A 24 -12.86 9.60 -8.56
CA TYR A 24 -14.22 9.88 -9.02
C TYR A 24 -14.69 11.30 -8.66
N ARG A 25 -14.43 11.77 -7.44
CA ARG A 25 -14.75 13.15 -7.04
C ARG A 25 -13.96 14.17 -7.85
N PHE A 26 -12.68 13.90 -8.07
CA PHE A 26 -11.82 14.76 -8.88
C PHE A 26 -12.33 14.87 -10.32
N ASP A 27 -12.69 13.74 -10.95
CA ASP A 27 -13.23 13.70 -12.30
C ASP A 27 -14.57 14.45 -12.43
N ASN A 28 -15.38 14.47 -11.36
CA ASN A 28 -16.61 15.26 -11.26
C ASN A 28 -16.39 16.73 -10.93
N ARG A 29 -15.13 17.19 -10.85
CA ARG A 29 -14.74 18.57 -10.47
C ARG A 29 -15.18 18.97 -9.06
N GLU A 30 -15.33 17.99 -8.18
CA GLU A 30 -15.54 18.21 -6.75
C GLU A 30 -14.20 18.31 -6.02
N ASP A 31 -14.18 18.88 -4.81
CA ASP A 31 -12.97 18.86 -3.99
C ASP A 31 -12.66 17.43 -3.52
N ALA A 32 -11.54 16.90 -4.01
CA ALA A 32 -11.02 15.59 -3.67
C ALA A 32 -9.81 15.64 -2.73
N SER A 33 -9.33 16.84 -2.33
CA SER A 33 -8.04 17.02 -1.65
C SER A 33 -7.94 16.20 -0.37
N ARG A 34 -8.99 16.24 0.46
CA ARG A 34 -9.05 15.47 1.71
C ARG A 34 -9.07 13.95 1.45
N LEU A 35 -9.86 13.50 0.47
CA LEU A 35 -9.96 12.07 0.16
C LEU A 35 -8.67 11.53 -0.43
N ALA A 36 -8.04 12.29 -1.33
CA ALA A 36 -6.75 11.94 -1.92
C ALA A 36 -5.67 11.82 -0.82
N TYR A 37 -5.63 12.77 0.12
CA TYR A 37 -4.70 12.71 1.25
C TYR A 37 -4.94 11.48 2.14
N LEU A 38 -6.19 11.20 2.51
CA LEU A 38 -6.53 10.01 3.31
C LEU A 38 -6.22 8.70 2.57
N ALA A 39 -6.53 8.61 1.28
CA ALA A 39 -6.23 7.45 0.45
C ALA A 39 -4.71 7.22 0.39
N LYS A 40 -3.92 8.28 0.20
CA LYS A 40 -2.45 8.20 0.20
C LYS A 40 -1.92 7.70 1.53
N MET A 41 -2.29 8.33 2.65
CA MET A 41 -1.84 7.93 3.98
C MET A 41 -2.19 6.46 4.31
N THR A 42 -3.34 6.00 3.83
CA THR A 42 -3.79 4.62 4.06
C THR A 42 -3.01 3.65 3.16
N ALA A 43 -2.76 4.01 1.90
CA ALA A 43 -1.91 3.24 0.99
C ALA A 43 -0.49 3.04 1.53
N ASP A 44 0.09 4.07 2.15
CA ASP A 44 1.41 4.00 2.77
C ASP A 44 1.50 2.98 3.91
N LYS A 45 0.48 2.95 4.76
CA LYS A 45 0.43 1.97 5.87
C LYS A 45 0.24 0.57 5.31
N MET A 46 -0.70 0.42 4.38
CA MET A 46 -1.02 -0.85 3.74
C MET A 46 0.21 -1.43 3.02
N VAL A 47 0.97 -0.63 2.27
CA VAL A 47 2.12 -1.15 1.50
C VAL A 47 3.20 -1.71 2.43
N LEU A 48 3.45 -1.07 3.58
CA LEU A 48 4.39 -1.59 4.58
C LEU A 48 3.90 -2.92 5.16
N GLU A 49 2.64 -2.99 5.56
CA GLU A 49 2.06 -4.19 6.17
C GLU A 49 2.00 -5.36 5.18
N VAL A 50 1.49 -5.14 3.97
CA VAL A 50 1.31 -6.19 2.95
C VAL A 50 2.65 -6.74 2.50
N THR A 51 3.65 -5.88 2.28
CA THR A 51 4.95 -6.36 1.79
C THR A 51 5.75 -7.09 2.87
N ASP A 52 5.63 -6.69 4.13
CA ASP A 52 6.24 -7.39 5.27
C ASP A 52 5.60 -8.77 5.47
N ASN A 53 4.26 -8.81 5.47
CA ASN A 53 3.50 -10.06 5.55
C ASN A 53 3.78 -10.99 4.36
N ALA A 54 3.96 -10.46 3.14
CA ALA A 54 4.29 -11.27 1.97
C ALA A 54 5.63 -12.00 2.10
N VAL A 55 6.64 -11.35 2.70
CA VAL A 55 7.91 -11.99 3.03
C VAL A 55 7.70 -13.06 4.11
N GLN A 56 6.92 -12.75 5.16
CA GLN A 56 6.63 -13.67 6.25
C GLN A 56 5.88 -14.94 5.80
N VAL A 57 4.99 -14.83 4.81
CA VAL A 57 4.29 -15.98 4.21
C VAL A 57 5.26 -16.98 3.60
N LEU A 58 6.36 -16.50 2.99
CA LEU A 58 7.40 -17.35 2.38
C LEU A 58 8.52 -17.75 3.37
N GLY A 59 8.52 -17.21 4.59
CA GLY A 59 9.56 -17.46 5.58
C GLY A 59 10.96 -17.08 5.06
N GLY A 60 11.95 -17.95 5.25
CA GLY A 60 13.32 -17.70 4.77
C GLY A 60 13.43 -17.49 3.26
N HIS A 61 12.56 -18.15 2.47
CA HIS A 61 12.50 -17.96 1.02
C HIS A 61 11.97 -16.57 0.64
N GLY A 62 11.29 -15.87 1.54
CA GLY A 62 10.85 -14.50 1.31
C GLY A 62 11.98 -13.48 1.25
N TYR A 63 13.19 -13.84 1.68
CA TYR A 63 14.36 -12.96 1.69
C TYR A 63 15.36 -13.23 0.55
N ILE A 64 15.16 -14.29 -0.24
CA ILE A 64 16.03 -14.62 -1.37
C ILE A 64 15.47 -14.05 -2.68
N ARG A 65 16.36 -13.79 -3.64
CA ARG A 65 16.02 -13.13 -4.90
C ARG A 65 15.27 -14.00 -5.91
N GLU A 66 14.97 -15.26 -5.57
CA GLU A 66 14.12 -16.13 -6.40
C GLU A 66 12.65 -15.69 -6.38
N HIS A 67 12.23 -14.99 -5.32
CA HIS A 67 10.89 -14.44 -5.20
C HIS A 67 10.94 -12.90 -5.15
N PRO A 68 9.98 -12.21 -5.79
CA PRO A 68 10.01 -10.75 -5.88
C PRO A 68 9.61 -10.05 -4.56
N VAL A 69 9.12 -10.78 -3.55
CA VAL A 69 8.59 -10.19 -2.32
C VAL A 69 9.62 -9.38 -1.53
N GLU A 70 10.90 -9.78 -1.56
CA GLU A 70 11.97 -9.01 -0.91
C GLU A 70 12.16 -7.64 -1.58
N LEU A 71 12.07 -7.62 -2.91
CA LEU A 71 12.20 -6.40 -3.71
C LEU A 71 11.00 -5.49 -3.43
N TRP A 72 9.79 -6.06 -3.35
CA TRP A 72 8.58 -5.31 -3.02
C TRP A 72 8.64 -4.70 -1.61
N LEU A 73 9.14 -5.43 -0.61
CA LEU A 73 9.36 -4.90 0.73
C LEU A 73 10.34 -3.72 0.73
N ARG A 74 11.47 -3.84 0.03
CA ARG A 74 12.45 -2.74 -0.09
C ARG A 74 11.87 -1.52 -0.79
N ASN A 75 11.15 -1.72 -1.89
CA ASN A 75 10.52 -0.63 -2.64
C ASN A 75 9.34 0.00 -1.87
N GLY A 76 8.57 -0.81 -1.14
CA GLY A 76 7.44 -0.38 -0.32
C GLY A 76 7.82 0.66 0.72
N ARG A 77 9.01 0.52 1.33
CA ARG A 77 9.57 1.53 2.25
C ARG A 77 9.81 2.89 1.59
N GLY A 78 10.01 2.92 0.27
CA GLY A 78 10.13 4.15 -0.50
C GLY A 78 8.86 4.98 -0.48
N PHE A 79 7.68 4.38 -0.66
CA PHE A 79 6.40 5.10 -0.79
C PHE A 79 6.12 6.07 0.38
N VAL A 80 6.48 5.66 1.61
CA VAL A 80 6.30 6.47 2.82
C VAL A 80 7.31 7.61 2.92
N ALA A 81 8.54 7.41 2.45
CA ALA A 81 9.59 8.42 2.51
C ALA A 81 9.34 9.62 1.58
N TRP A 82 8.60 9.42 0.49
CA TRP A 82 8.40 10.45 -0.53
C TRP A 82 7.50 11.59 -0.05
N ASP A 83 6.60 11.34 0.90
CA ASP A 83 5.75 12.41 1.48
C ASP A 83 6.57 13.44 2.24
N GLY A 84 7.55 12.99 3.03
CA GLY A 84 8.42 13.89 3.78
C GLY A 84 9.29 14.76 2.88
N LEU A 85 9.45 14.39 1.62
CA LEU A 85 10.25 15.10 0.61
C LEU A 85 9.41 16.07 -0.25
N VAL A 86 8.11 15.81 -0.39
CA VAL A 86 7.19 16.61 -1.22
C VAL A 86 6.38 17.62 -0.39
N LEU A 87 6.18 17.35 0.91
CA LEU A 87 5.42 18.22 1.82
C LEU A 87 6.29 19.08 2.75
N ALA A 88 7.62 18.96 2.68
CA ALA A 88 8.59 19.81 3.38
C ALA A 88 9.14 20.90 2.46
#